data_AF-A0A1V8V2Q0-F1
#
_entry.id   AF-A0A1V8V2Q0-F1
#
_cell.length_a   1.000
_cell.length_b   1.000
_cell.length_c   1.000
_cell.angle_alpha   90.00
_cell.angle_beta   90.00
_cell.angle_gamma   90.00
#
_symmetry.space_group_name_H-M   'P 1'
#
loop_
_entity.id
_entity.type
_entity.pdbx_description
1 polymer ?
#
loop_
_entity_poly.entity_id
_entity_poly.type
_entity_poly.pdbx_seq_one_letter_code
_entity_poly.pdbx_strand_id
1 'polypeptide(L)'
;MSSISERYPVSCAFCKIAKAYPAESSPVPANPDPELIDPGCYLILSTPQVMAFLDIMPIAPGHILLTTRPHYEKLSDMYAPPKSSDWASEKTATQAKEVSQAIGEWLPIVSRALCAVTGIEDWNVVQNNGERAAQVVPHVHFHLIPRYQEGRREIGGKGKVDYGMLKSWKVFGRGSREDLDEEEAQVMASSLREALKVELGGGKAKL
;
A
#
# COMPACT_ATOMS: atom_id res chain seq x y z
N MET A 1 -11.84 -25.25 6.63
CA MET A 1 -11.30 -23.89 6.38
C MET A 1 -10.39 -24.01 5.19
N SER A 2 -10.75 -23.43 4.04
CA SER A 2 -9.88 -23.46 2.86
C SER A 2 -8.58 -22.73 3.20
N SER A 3 -7.45 -23.39 2.99
CA SER A 3 -6.13 -22.83 3.32
C SER A 3 -5.84 -21.61 2.44
N ILE A 4 -5.13 -20.60 2.95
CA ILE A 4 -4.72 -19.42 2.15
C ILE A 4 -4.01 -19.85 0.85
N SER A 5 -3.28 -20.96 0.90
CA SER A 5 -2.61 -21.58 -0.24
C SER A 5 -3.55 -22.18 -1.30
N GLU A 6 -4.78 -22.55 -0.93
CA GLU A 6 -5.81 -23.00 -1.90
C GLU A 6 -6.44 -21.85 -2.68
N ARG A 7 -6.51 -20.63 -2.12
CA ARG A 7 -7.04 -19.45 -2.84
C ARG A 7 -6.01 -18.71 -3.69
N TYR A 8 -4.72 -18.86 -3.38
CA TYR A 8 -3.63 -18.14 -4.04
C TYR A 8 -2.50 -19.07 -4.50
N PRO A 9 -2.72 -19.90 -5.55
CA PRO A 9 -1.66 -20.78 -6.06
C PRO A 9 -0.58 -19.97 -6.79
N VAL A 10 0.64 -19.99 -6.22
CA VAL A 10 2.00 -19.87 -6.82
C VAL A 10 2.28 -18.71 -7.79
N SER A 11 1.41 -17.72 -7.89
CA SER A 11 1.62 -16.53 -8.72
C SER A 11 0.95 -15.32 -8.08
N CYS A 12 1.77 -14.33 -7.71
CA CYS A 12 1.33 -13.12 -7.03
C CYS A 12 0.16 -12.46 -7.80
N ALA A 13 -0.96 -12.21 -7.12
CA ALA A 13 -2.16 -11.62 -7.70
C ALA A 13 -1.87 -10.23 -8.32
N PHE A 14 -1.09 -9.39 -7.62
CA PHE A 14 -0.75 -8.06 -8.14
C PHE A 14 0.22 -8.12 -9.31
N CYS A 15 1.13 -9.09 -9.38
CA CYS A 15 1.92 -9.32 -10.59
C CYS A 15 1.04 -9.72 -11.79
N LYS A 16 -0.02 -10.51 -11.57
CA LYS A 16 -0.97 -10.84 -12.64
C LYS A 16 -1.73 -9.61 -13.11
N ILE A 17 -2.19 -8.75 -12.20
CA ILE A 17 -2.83 -7.48 -12.54
C ILE A 17 -1.86 -6.59 -13.33
N ALA A 18 -0.62 -6.43 -12.86
CA ALA A 18 0.39 -5.61 -13.54
C ALA A 18 0.68 -6.11 -14.97
N LYS A 19 0.61 -7.43 -15.20
CA LYS A 19 0.76 -8.04 -16.53
C LYS A 19 -0.48 -7.84 -17.41
N ALA A 20 -1.69 -7.94 -16.85
CA ALA A 20 -2.94 -7.74 -17.57
C ALA A 20 -3.14 -6.28 -17.99
N TYR A 21 -2.70 -5.33 -17.16
CA TYR A 21 -2.79 -3.90 -17.41
C TYR A 21 -1.39 -3.29 -17.53
N PRO A 22 -0.73 -3.33 -18.70
CA PRO A 22 0.58 -2.71 -18.89
C PRO A 22 0.52 -1.19 -18.65
N ALA A 23 1.69 -0.58 -18.42
CA ALA A 23 1.76 0.87 -18.23
C ALA A 23 1.38 1.61 -19.53
N GLU A 24 0.57 2.65 -19.39
CA GLU A 24 0.15 3.51 -20.49
C GLU A 24 0.97 4.81 -20.53
N SER A 25 0.88 5.56 -21.62
CA SER A 25 1.49 6.89 -21.73
C SER A 25 0.80 7.93 -20.84
N SER A 26 -0.50 7.76 -20.58
CA SER A 26 -1.26 8.51 -19.60
C SER A 26 -1.33 7.73 -18.28
N PRO A 27 -1.09 8.37 -17.13
CA PRO A 27 -1.26 7.71 -15.83
C PRO A 27 -2.72 7.35 -15.54
N VAL A 28 -3.69 8.05 -16.14
CA VAL A 28 -5.12 7.78 -15.97
C VAL A 28 -5.62 7.00 -17.18
N PRO A 29 -5.99 5.71 -17.01
CA PRO A 29 -6.54 4.91 -18.10
C PRO A 29 -7.96 5.39 -18.44
N ALA A 30 -8.32 5.42 -19.72
CA ALA A 30 -9.60 5.99 -20.15
C ALA A 30 -10.80 5.11 -19.77
N ASN A 31 -10.72 3.80 -20.04
CA ASN A 31 -11.76 2.82 -19.71
C ASN A 31 -11.15 1.40 -19.74
N PRO A 32 -10.39 1.01 -18.71
CA PRO A 32 -9.78 -0.33 -18.66
C PRO A 32 -10.87 -1.39 -18.53
N ASP A 33 -10.75 -2.48 -19.30
CA ASP A 33 -11.67 -3.62 -19.26
C ASP A 33 -11.45 -4.43 -17.96
N PRO A 34 -12.40 -4.45 -17.00
CA PRO A 34 -12.21 -5.13 -15.73
C PRO A 34 -12.09 -6.66 -15.84
N GLU A 35 -12.55 -7.24 -16.95
CA GLU A 35 -12.65 -8.69 -17.18
C GLU A 35 -11.35 -9.32 -17.74
N LEU A 36 -10.29 -8.53 -17.94
CA LEU A 36 -8.98 -9.04 -18.39
C LEU A 36 -8.32 -10.01 -17.41
N ILE A 37 -8.80 -10.09 -16.17
CA ILE A 37 -8.31 -10.97 -15.12
C ILE A 37 -9.47 -11.46 -14.24
N ASP A 38 -9.32 -12.64 -13.64
CA ASP A 38 -10.23 -13.18 -12.63
C ASP A 38 -9.53 -13.35 -11.27
N PRO A 39 -10.07 -12.80 -10.17
CA PRO A 39 -11.22 -11.89 -10.10
C PRO A 39 -10.95 -10.55 -10.82
N GLY A 40 -12.02 -9.91 -11.31
CA GLY A 40 -11.95 -8.66 -12.06
C GLY A 40 -11.25 -7.52 -11.32
N CYS A 41 -10.62 -6.61 -12.07
CA CYS A 41 -9.84 -5.49 -11.52
C CYS A 41 -10.35 -4.15 -12.04
N TYR A 42 -10.73 -3.25 -11.13
CA TYR A 42 -11.20 -1.91 -11.47
C TYR A 42 -10.04 -0.91 -11.34
N LEU A 43 -9.20 -0.87 -12.39
CA LEU A 43 -8.01 -0.03 -12.47
C LEU A 43 -8.36 1.46 -12.57
N ILE A 44 -7.69 2.29 -11.78
CA ILE A 44 -7.88 3.76 -11.75
C ILE A 44 -6.59 4.54 -12.03
N LEU A 45 -5.42 3.91 -11.89
CA LEU A 45 -4.11 4.52 -12.12
C LEU A 45 -3.17 3.48 -12.73
N SER A 46 -2.47 3.85 -13.80
CA SER A 46 -1.51 3.01 -14.53
C SER A 46 -0.25 3.79 -14.89
N THR A 47 0.81 3.69 -14.08
CA THR A 47 2.10 4.34 -14.38
C THR A 47 3.19 3.29 -14.57
N PRO A 48 4.41 3.62 -15.05
CA PRO A 48 5.48 2.64 -15.17
C PRO A 48 5.94 2.01 -13.84
N GLN A 49 5.80 2.72 -12.72
CA GLN A 49 6.27 2.27 -11.39
C GLN A 49 5.16 1.70 -10.51
N VAL A 50 3.96 2.27 -10.57
CA VAL A 50 2.85 1.98 -9.64
C VAL A 50 1.52 1.87 -10.38
N MET A 51 0.54 1.26 -9.72
CA MET A 51 -0.83 1.19 -10.19
C MET A 51 -1.79 1.25 -9.01
N ALA A 52 -3.01 1.72 -9.24
CA ALA A 52 -4.06 1.70 -8.24
C ALA A 52 -5.37 1.15 -8.79
N PHE A 53 -6.11 0.45 -7.95
CA PHE A 53 -7.40 -0.18 -8.26
C PHE A 53 -8.25 -0.32 -7.00
N LEU A 54 -9.55 -0.58 -7.17
CA LEU A 54 -10.43 -0.84 -6.04
C LEU A 54 -10.14 -2.21 -5.40
N ASP A 55 -10.21 -2.27 -4.08
CA ASP A 55 -10.18 -3.54 -3.35
C ASP A 55 -11.45 -4.34 -3.65
N ILE A 56 -11.30 -5.63 -3.99
CA ILE A 56 -12.41 -6.54 -4.29
C ILE A 56 -13.23 -6.94 -3.04
N MET A 57 -12.66 -6.76 -1.85
CA MET A 57 -13.32 -6.93 -0.56
C MET A 57 -13.22 -5.61 0.23
N PRO A 58 -13.94 -4.55 -0.23
CA PRO A 58 -13.75 -3.22 0.32
C PRO A 58 -14.21 -3.15 1.78
N ILE A 59 -13.38 -2.55 2.64
CA ILE A 59 -13.75 -2.22 4.03
C ILE A 59 -14.80 -1.09 4.04
N ALA A 60 -14.71 -0.17 3.09
CA ALA A 60 -15.64 0.92 2.87
C ALA A 60 -15.72 1.26 1.37
N PRO A 61 -16.82 1.86 0.88
CA PRO A 61 -16.91 2.29 -0.52
C PRO A 61 -15.81 3.28 -0.87
N GLY A 62 -15.09 3.03 -1.97
CA GLY A 62 -13.89 3.79 -2.33
C GLY A 62 -12.60 3.24 -1.70
N HIS A 63 -12.62 2.05 -1.11
CA HIS A 63 -11.39 1.38 -0.67
C HIS A 63 -10.47 1.11 -1.88
N ILE A 64 -9.34 1.79 -1.91
CA ILE A 64 -8.34 1.72 -2.99
C ILE A 64 -7.09 1.00 -2.51
N LEU A 65 -6.49 0.20 -3.38
CA LEU A 65 -5.15 -0.33 -3.24
C LEU A 65 -4.21 0.42 -4.19
N LEU A 66 -3.18 1.07 -3.67
CA LEU A 66 -2.03 1.56 -4.44
C LEU A 66 -0.86 0.60 -4.28
N THR A 67 -0.34 0.04 -5.37
CA THR A 67 0.71 -0.99 -5.33
C THR A 67 1.81 -0.72 -6.36
N THR A 68 2.94 -1.38 -6.18
CA THR A 68 4.09 -1.33 -7.09
C THR A 68 3.87 -2.27 -8.28
N ARG A 69 4.43 -1.93 -9.44
CA ARG A 69 4.49 -2.87 -10.57
C ARG A 69 5.57 -3.94 -10.38
N PRO A 70 6.83 -3.59 -10.03
CA PRO A 70 7.79 -4.59 -9.62
C PRO A 70 7.35 -5.26 -8.31
N HIS A 71 7.69 -6.53 -8.18
CA HIS A 71 7.33 -7.32 -7.02
C HIS A 71 8.28 -7.02 -5.86
N TYR A 72 7.73 -6.43 -4.80
CA TYR A 72 8.37 -6.27 -3.49
C TYR A 72 7.46 -6.90 -2.46
N GLU A 73 7.94 -7.84 -1.64
CA GLU A 73 7.09 -8.51 -0.67
C GLU A 73 6.72 -7.54 0.46
N LYS A 74 7.72 -6.85 1.00
CA LYS A 74 7.59 -5.90 2.12
C LYS A 74 8.09 -4.52 1.74
N LEU A 75 7.69 -3.53 2.51
CA LEU A 75 8.13 -2.14 2.33
C LEU A 75 9.65 -2.00 2.41
N SER A 76 10.31 -2.80 3.26
CA SER A 76 11.77 -2.84 3.37
C SER A 76 12.46 -3.25 2.06
N ASP A 77 11.80 -4.06 1.23
CA ASP A 77 12.39 -4.57 -0.01
C ASP A 77 12.43 -3.50 -1.11
N MET A 78 11.68 -2.40 -0.91
CA MET A 78 11.66 -1.24 -1.80
C MET A 78 12.88 -0.32 -1.60
N TYR A 79 13.78 -0.67 -0.69
CA TYR A 79 15.09 -0.05 -0.54
C TYR A 79 16.18 -1.11 -0.70
N ALA A 80 16.99 -0.98 -1.76
CA ALA A 80 18.06 -1.91 -2.07
C ALA A 80 19.32 -1.11 -2.44
N PRO A 81 20.20 -0.76 -1.48
CA PRO A 81 21.45 -0.10 -1.81
C PRO A 81 22.31 -1.02 -2.69
N PRO A 82 23.12 -0.47 -3.61
CA PRO A 82 23.96 -1.27 -4.51
C PRO A 82 24.88 -2.21 -3.69
N LYS A 83 24.87 -3.50 -4.02
CA LYS A 83 25.74 -4.52 -3.38
C LYS A 83 27.15 -4.56 -3.97
N SER A 84 27.30 -4.02 -5.17
CA SER A 84 28.51 -3.92 -5.97
C SER A 84 28.39 -2.71 -6.89
N SER A 85 29.52 -2.28 -7.47
CA SER A 85 29.59 -1.23 -8.50
C SER A 85 29.29 -1.74 -9.91
N ASP A 86 28.66 -2.92 -10.04
CA ASP A 86 28.24 -3.40 -11.35
C ASP A 86 26.89 -2.76 -11.77
N TRP A 87 26.71 -2.67 -13.08
CA TRP A 87 25.53 -2.02 -13.67
C TRP A 87 24.20 -2.66 -13.22
N ALA A 88 24.19 -3.96 -12.91
CA ALA A 88 22.97 -4.68 -12.56
C ALA A 88 22.53 -4.34 -11.13
N SER A 89 23.49 -4.27 -10.21
CA SER A 89 23.35 -3.80 -8.84
C SER A 89 22.86 -2.35 -8.80
N GLU A 90 23.50 -1.45 -9.55
CA GLU A 90 23.09 -0.04 -9.65
C GLU A 90 21.68 0.13 -10.25
N LYS A 91 21.37 -0.63 -11.30
CA LYS A 91 20.04 -0.61 -11.93
C LYS A 91 18.95 -1.05 -10.97
N THR A 92 19.19 -2.10 -10.19
CA THR A 92 18.23 -2.60 -9.18
C THR A 92 17.98 -1.55 -8.10
N ALA A 93 19.04 -0.92 -7.60
CA ALA A 93 18.95 0.15 -6.61
C ALA A 93 18.17 1.37 -7.15
N THR A 94 18.44 1.74 -8.41
CA THR A 94 17.74 2.84 -9.08
C THR A 94 16.25 2.55 -9.23
N GLN A 95 15.88 1.34 -9.67
CA GLN A 95 14.47 0.94 -9.79
C GLN A 95 13.76 0.99 -8.43
N ALA A 96 14.36 0.44 -7.37
CA ALA A 96 13.79 0.46 -6.03
C ALA A 96 13.56 1.90 -5.53
N LYS A 97 14.52 2.79 -5.77
CA LYS A 97 14.41 4.22 -5.47
C LYS A 97 13.28 4.90 -6.23
N GLU A 98 13.20 4.70 -7.55
CA GLU A 98 12.15 5.30 -8.40
C GLU A 98 10.76 4.85 -7.97
N VAL A 99 10.57 3.56 -7.68
CA VAL A 99 9.28 3.04 -7.21
C VAL A 99 8.92 3.59 -5.82
N SER A 100 9.89 3.70 -4.91
CA SER A 100 9.69 4.32 -3.60
C SER A 100 9.25 5.79 -3.70
N GLN A 101 9.89 6.54 -4.60
CA GLN A 101 9.52 7.93 -4.88
C GLN A 101 8.11 8.02 -5.48
N ALA A 102 7.77 7.14 -6.43
CA ALA A 102 6.45 7.10 -7.05
C ALA A 102 5.34 6.80 -6.04
N ILE A 103 5.55 5.91 -5.07
CA ILE A 103 4.55 5.68 -4.00
C ILE A 103 4.31 6.97 -3.20
N GLY A 104 5.37 7.67 -2.81
CA GLY A 104 5.28 8.94 -2.07
C GLY A 104 4.57 10.05 -2.87
N GLU A 105 4.76 10.08 -4.18
CA GLU A 105 4.08 11.01 -5.09
C GLU A 105 2.59 10.68 -5.28
N TRP A 106 2.27 9.41 -5.53
CA TRP A 106 0.92 8.99 -5.92
C TRP A 106 -0.04 8.85 -4.73
N LEU A 107 0.45 8.53 -3.53
CA LEU A 107 -0.39 8.47 -2.31
C LEU A 107 -1.24 9.75 -2.11
N PRO A 108 -0.67 10.97 -2.06
CA PRO A 108 -1.45 12.20 -1.87
C PRO A 108 -2.34 12.54 -3.09
N ILE A 109 -1.96 12.13 -4.31
CA ILE A 109 -2.76 12.40 -5.51
C ILE A 109 -4.02 11.52 -5.51
N VAL A 110 -3.85 10.22 -5.28
CA VAL A 110 -4.94 9.24 -5.22
C VAL A 110 -5.86 9.54 -4.05
N SER A 111 -5.34 9.94 -2.88
CA SER A 111 -6.18 10.30 -1.75
C SER A 111 -7.05 11.53 -2.00
N ARG A 112 -6.54 12.54 -2.71
CA ARG A 112 -7.36 13.69 -3.14
C ARG A 112 -8.47 13.28 -4.09
N ALA A 113 -8.19 12.39 -5.04
CA ALA A 113 -9.22 11.85 -5.92
C ALA A 113 -10.29 11.06 -5.15
N LEU A 114 -9.87 10.23 -4.17
CA LEU A 114 -10.76 9.52 -3.26
C LEU A 114 -11.70 10.49 -2.53
N CYS A 115 -11.16 11.55 -1.92
CA CYS A 115 -11.94 12.54 -1.20
C CYS A 115 -12.94 13.27 -2.13
N ALA A 116 -12.48 13.65 -3.33
CA ALA A 116 -13.33 14.35 -4.31
C ALA A 116 -14.51 13.51 -4.80
N VAL A 117 -14.32 12.19 -4.97
CA VAL A 117 -15.35 11.27 -5.45
C VAL A 117 -16.32 10.87 -4.33
N THR A 118 -15.81 10.63 -3.12
CA THR A 118 -16.62 10.13 -2.00
C THR A 118 -17.25 11.24 -1.16
N GLY A 119 -16.70 12.46 -1.21
CA GLY A 119 -17.06 13.55 -0.30
C GLY A 119 -16.56 13.35 1.13
N ILE A 120 -15.69 12.36 1.37
CA ILE A 120 -15.17 12.01 2.70
C ILE A 120 -13.74 12.53 2.84
N GLU A 121 -13.54 13.45 3.79
CA GLU A 121 -12.22 14.04 4.07
C GLU A 121 -11.39 13.23 5.07
N ASP A 122 -12.03 12.36 5.86
CA ASP A 122 -11.38 11.49 6.83
C ASP A 122 -11.10 10.11 6.22
N TRP A 123 -9.85 9.67 6.23
CA TRP A 123 -9.46 8.38 5.65
C TRP A 123 -8.20 7.83 6.34
N ASN A 124 -7.95 6.52 6.19
CA ASN A 124 -6.74 5.87 6.69
C ASN A 124 -5.86 5.38 5.54
N VAL A 125 -4.54 5.45 5.75
CA VAL A 125 -3.56 4.64 5.01
C VAL A 125 -3.20 3.44 5.87
N VAL A 126 -3.28 2.23 5.32
CA VAL A 126 -2.80 1.01 5.98
C VAL A 126 -1.87 0.26 5.05
N GLN A 127 -0.72 -0.16 5.57
CA GLN A 127 0.22 -1.01 4.84
C GLN A 127 0.80 -2.02 5.82
N ASN A 128 0.72 -3.30 5.45
CA ASN A 128 1.07 -4.42 6.32
C ASN A 128 2.34 -5.10 5.81
N ASN A 129 3.28 -5.44 6.71
CA ASN A 129 4.55 -6.09 6.39
C ASN A 129 4.66 -7.46 7.09
N GLY A 130 4.43 -8.54 6.32
CA GLY A 130 4.45 -9.93 6.78
C GLY A 130 3.13 -10.44 7.35
N GLU A 131 2.99 -11.76 7.40
CA GLU A 131 1.76 -12.46 7.83
C GLU A 131 1.32 -12.06 9.25
N ARG A 132 2.27 -11.90 10.18
CA ARG A 132 1.98 -11.47 11.57
C ARG A 132 1.42 -10.05 11.68
N ALA A 133 1.62 -9.23 10.66
CA ALA A 133 1.03 -7.91 10.53
C ALA A 133 -0.25 -7.92 9.67
N ALA A 134 -0.85 -9.10 9.42
CA ALA A 134 -2.02 -9.30 8.57
C ALA A 134 -1.80 -8.95 7.08
N GLN A 135 -0.58 -9.13 6.55
CA GLN A 135 -0.35 -9.10 5.11
C GLN A 135 -0.80 -10.43 4.48
N VAL A 136 -1.84 -10.40 3.65
CA VAL A 136 -2.37 -11.59 2.95
C VAL A 136 -1.75 -11.77 1.57
N VAL A 137 -1.60 -10.68 0.80
CA VAL A 137 -0.91 -10.68 -0.49
C VAL A 137 0.54 -10.25 -0.26
N PRO A 138 1.55 -11.13 -0.46
CA PRO A 138 2.97 -10.83 -0.25
C PRO A 138 3.53 -9.95 -1.39
N HIS A 139 2.95 -8.77 -1.58
CA HIS A 139 3.35 -7.75 -2.54
C HIS A 139 2.95 -6.40 -1.96
N VAL A 140 3.82 -5.40 -1.94
CA VAL A 140 3.55 -4.10 -1.29
C VAL A 140 2.30 -3.43 -1.85
N HIS A 141 1.35 -3.11 -0.98
CA HIS A 141 0.14 -2.36 -1.29
C HIS A 141 -0.25 -1.48 -0.12
N PHE A 142 -0.69 -0.28 -0.44
CA PHE A 142 -1.23 0.69 0.51
C PHE A 142 -2.73 0.74 0.32
N HIS A 143 -3.45 0.46 1.39
CA HIS A 143 -4.89 0.66 1.49
C HIS A 143 -5.17 2.13 1.73
N LEU A 144 -6.03 2.75 0.93
CA LEU A 144 -6.65 4.04 1.21
C LEU A 144 -8.13 3.79 1.50
N ILE A 145 -8.52 3.97 2.77
CA ILE A 145 -9.84 3.59 3.27
C ILE A 145 -10.58 4.84 3.76
N PRO A 146 -11.63 5.32 3.06
CA PRO A 146 -12.46 6.42 3.53
C PRO A 146 -13.24 6.03 4.79
N ARG A 147 -13.43 6.98 5.70
CA ARG A 147 -14.09 6.80 7.00
C ARG A 147 -15.43 7.51 7.02
N TYR A 148 -16.47 6.78 6.60
CA TYR A 148 -17.85 7.22 6.68
C TYR A 148 -18.29 7.37 8.14
N GLN A 149 -19.05 8.42 8.44
CA GLN A 149 -19.57 8.65 9.79
C GLN A 149 -20.79 7.75 10.09
N GLU A 150 -20.80 7.15 11.28
CA GLU A 150 -21.92 6.34 11.74
C GLU A 150 -23.22 7.18 11.81
N GLY A 151 -24.27 6.70 11.13
CA GLY A 151 -25.59 7.34 11.14
C GLY A 151 -25.72 8.60 10.28
N ARG A 152 -24.67 9.08 9.61
CA ARG A 152 -24.80 10.14 8.60
C ARG A 152 -25.11 9.54 7.23
N ARG A 153 -26.18 10.05 6.61
CA ARG A 153 -26.44 9.88 5.19
C ARG A 153 -25.49 10.80 4.43
N GLU A 154 -24.35 10.27 4.04
CA GLU A 154 -23.41 10.98 3.16
C GLU A 154 -23.82 10.76 1.70
N ILE A 155 -23.72 11.81 0.89
CA ILE A 155 -24.33 11.86 -0.45
C ILE A 155 -23.45 11.09 -1.43
N GLY A 156 -23.79 9.82 -1.66
CA GLY A 156 -23.46 9.12 -2.90
C GLY A 156 -24.56 9.39 -3.93
N GLY A 157 -24.18 9.87 -5.13
CA GLY A 157 -25.12 10.00 -6.25
C GLY A 157 -25.94 8.72 -6.47
N LYS A 158 -27.26 8.89 -6.62
CA LYS A 158 -28.31 7.85 -6.76
C LYS A 158 -28.43 6.83 -5.63
N GLY A 159 -28.45 7.28 -4.37
CA GLY A 159 -29.15 6.52 -3.32
C GLY A 159 -28.58 6.73 -1.93
N LYS A 160 -29.45 6.57 -0.92
CA LYS A 160 -29.05 6.47 0.49
C LYS A 160 -28.45 5.08 0.68
N VAL A 161 -27.18 4.99 1.06
CA VAL A 161 -26.57 3.71 1.45
C VAL A 161 -26.16 3.79 2.90
N ASP A 162 -26.80 2.99 3.74
CA ASP A 162 -26.45 2.80 5.15
C ASP A 162 -25.32 1.77 5.20
N TYR A 163 -24.07 2.24 5.18
CA TYR A 163 -22.93 1.37 5.42
C TYR A 163 -22.78 1.20 6.94
N GLY A 164 -23.25 0.05 7.41
CA GLY A 164 -23.27 -0.31 8.81
C GLY A 164 -21.92 -0.12 9.51
N MET A 165 -22.01 0.25 10.79
CA MET A 165 -21.01 0.18 11.86
C MET A 165 -19.55 -0.08 11.43
N LEU A 166 -18.84 0.96 10.99
CA LEU A 166 -17.36 0.98 10.98
C LEU A 166 -16.87 0.93 12.44
N LYS A 167 -16.89 -0.26 13.06
CA LYS A 167 -16.36 -0.52 14.40
C LYS A 167 -14.84 -0.42 14.41
N SER A 168 -14.26 0.79 14.40
CA SER A 168 -12.85 0.98 14.76
C SER A 168 -12.44 2.44 14.90
N TRP A 169 -13.12 3.23 15.73
CA TRP A 169 -12.48 4.44 16.30
C TRP A 169 -11.34 4.08 17.28
N LYS A 170 -11.29 2.84 17.76
CA LYS A 170 -10.45 2.43 18.90
C LYS A 170 -9.11 1.78 18.57
N VAL A 171 -8.85 1.38 17.32
CA VAL A 171 -7.59 0.65 16.99
C VAL A 171 -6.41 1.61 16.77
N PHE A 172 -6.66 2.85 16.31
CA PHE A 172 -5.60 3.82 15.99
C PHE A 172 -5.62 5.11 16.83
N GLY A 173 -6.61 5.29 17.73
CA GLY A 173 -6.63 6.37 18.72
C GLY A 173 -5.68 6.13 19.91
N ARG A 174 -5.70 7.01 20.93
CA ARG A 174 -4.83 6.89 22.12
C ARG A 174 -5.01 5.53 22.85
N GLY A 175 -6.20 4.93 22.81
CA GLY A 175 -6.44 3.54 23.21
C GLY A 175 -5.83 3.16 24.58
N SER A 176 -5.36 1.92 24.71
CA SER A 176 -4.61 1.40 25.88
C SER A 176 -3.11 1.67 25.77
N ARG A 177 -2.69 2.78 25.16
CA ARG A 177 -1.26 3.10 25.02
C ARG A 177 -0.72 3.65 26.33
N GLU A 178 0.44 3.16 26.72
CA GLU A 178 1.24 3.71 27.81
C GLU A 178 2.16 4.80 27.25
N ASP A 179 2.57 5.73 28.12
CA ASP A 179 3.58 6.71 27.75
C ASP A 179 4.92 5.99 27.56
N LEU A 180 5.76 6.55 26.70
CA LEU A 180 7.05 5.97 26.37
C LEU A 180 8.00 6.12 27.58
N ASP A 181 8.63 5.02 28.00
CA ASP A 181 9.69 5.08 29.00
C ASP A 181 10.93 5.81 28.45
N GLU A 182 11.42 6.82 29.16
CA GLU A 182 12.48 7.71 28.65
C GLU A 182 13.83 7.02 28.50
N GLU A 183 14.17 6.10 29.41
CA GLU A 183 15.44 5.36 29.37
C GLU A 183 15.41 4.34 28.22
N GLU A 184 14.34 3.55 28.11
CA GLU A 184 14.13 2.62 26.99
C GLU A 184 14.09 3.36 25.64
N ALA A 185 13.44 4.53 25.59
CA ALA A 185 13.40 5.37 24.41
C ALA A 185 14.78 5.81 23.96
N GLN A 186 15.61 6.27 24.89
CA GLN A 186 16.95 6.75 24.58
C GLN A 186 17.81 5.63 24.00
N VAL A 187 17.75 4.43 24.58
CA VAL A 187 18.46 3.25 24.09
C VAL A 187 17.94 2.86 22.70
N MET A 188 16.62 2.72 22.54
CA MET A 188 16.00 2.32 21.28
C MET A 188 16.30 3.32 20.15
N ALA A 189 16.19 4.63 20.42
CA ALA A 189 16.47 5.66 19.45
C ALA A 189 17.95 5.66 19.03
N SER A 190 18.86 5.42 19.97
CA SER A 190 20.29 5.29 19.66
C SER A 190 20.55 4.10 18.73
N SER A 191 20.03 2.92 19.07
CA SER A 191 20.18 1.71 18.25
C SER A 191 19.61 1.88 16.84
N LEU A 192 18.42 2.49 16.72
CA LEU A 192 17.79 2.75 15.41
C LEU A 192 18.61 3.75 14.57
N ARG A 193 19.20 4.78 15.17
CA ARG A 193 20.08 5.72 14.45
C ARG A 193 21.33 5.03 13.91
N GLU A 194 21.95 4.14 14.68
CA GLU A 194 23.10 3.37 14.20
C GLU A 194 22.70 2.43 13.05
N ALA A 195 21.56 1.73 13.16
CA ALA A 195 21.03 0.93 12.07
C ALA A 195 20.77 1.77 10.80
N LEU A 196 20.18 2.96 10.93
CA LEU A 196 19.97 3.87 9.81
C LEU A 196 21.27 4.32 9.14
N LYS A 197 22.33 4.60 9.91
CA LYS A 197 23.65 4.95 9.35
C LYS A 197 24.22 3.79 8.52
N VAL A 198 24.03 2.55 8.97
CA VAL A 198 24.47 1.36 8.24
C VAL A 198 23.76 1.25 6.89
N GLU A 199 22.42 1.39 6.90
CA GLU A 199 21.62 1.36 5.66
C GLU A 199 22.01 2.47 4.68
N LEU A 200 22.20 3.70 5.17
CA LEU A 200 22.58 4.85 4.33
C LEU A 200 24.03 4.80 3.85
N GLY A 201 24.92 4.16 4.60
CA GLY A 201 26.35 4.06 4.30
C GLY A 201 26.75 2.84 3.47
N GLY A 202 25.82 1.93 3.14
CA GLY A 202 26.10 0.68 2.41
C GLY A 202 26.99 -0.31 3.18
N GLY A 203 27.11 -0.15 4.49
CA GLY A 203 28.02 -0.94 5.33
C GLY A 203 27.38 -2.25 5.79
N LYS A 204 28.17 -3.32 5.95
CA LYS A 204 27.71 -4.51 6.67
C LYS A 204 27.52 -4.14 8.14
N ALA A 205 26.32 -4.36 8.68
CA ALA A 205 26.11 -4.38 10.12
C ALA A 205 27.12 -5.35 10.75
N LYS A 206 27.92 -4.88 11.71
CA LYS A 206 28.59 -5.80 12.64
C LYS A 206 27.51 -6.28 13.60
N LEU A 207 26.93 -7.44 13.30
CA LEU A 207 26.21 -8.27 14.27
C LEU A 207 27.19 -8.75 15.35
#